data_AF-A0A484ZWS9-F1
#
_entry.id   AF-A0A484ZWS9-F1
#
_cell.length_a   1.000
_cell.length_b   1.000
_cell.length_c   1.000
_cell.angle_alpha   90.00
_cell.angle_beta   90.00
_cell.angle_gamma   90.00
#
_symmetry.space_group_name_H-M   'P 1'
#
loop_
_entity.id
_entity.type
_entity.pdbx_description
1 polymer ?
#
loop_
_entity_poly.entity_id
_entity_poly.type
_entity_poly.pdbx_seq_one_letter_code
_entity_poly.pdbx_strand_id
1 'polypeptide(L)'
;MSVKRSVTTTIARMLIAIVVLSVLSTGLAIITLIASRTDAEAVNISGSLRMQSYRLAYDLTTNSPDLEEHIRQYDLSLKAPALAEFKRFYSPSDIQNEYRLLLERWSLLESELKGNRPKTISISYQTM
;
A
#
# COMPACT_ATOMS: atom_id res chain seq x y z
N MET A 1 -49.12 31.39 -25.38
CA MET A 1 -48.22 32.56 -25.22
C MET A 1 -46.89 32.02 -24.66
N SER A 2 -45.84 31.94 -25.47
CA SER A 2 -44.54 31.38 -25.04
C SER A 2 -43.83 32.40 -24.16
N VAL A 3 -43.57 32.05 -22.90
CA VAL A 3 -42.82 32.92 -21.99
C VAL A 3 -41.38 33.00 -22.50
N LYS A 4 -40.98 34.15 -23.07
CA LYS A 4 -39.60 34.41 -23.48
C LYS A 4 -38.70 34.25 -22.25
N ARG A 5 -37.80 33.27 -22.24
CA ARG A 5 -36.84 33.09 -21.14
C ARG A 5 -35.93 34.30 -21.07
N SER A 6 -35.81 34.91 -19.89
CA SER A 6 -34.87 36.01 -19.68
C SER A 6 -33.43 35.53 -19.87
N VAL A 7 -32.66 36.30 -20.64
CA VAL A 7 -31.23 36.08 -20.85
C VAL A 7 -30.49 36.05 -19.51
N THR A 8 -30.83 36.96 -18.60
CA THR A 8 -30.25 37.04 -17.25
C THR A 8 -30.46 35.76 -16.46
N THR A 9 -31.67 35.18 -16.48
CA THR A 9 -31.96 33.93 -15.79
C THR A 9 -31.19 32.75 -16.40
N THR A 10 -30.99 32.77 -17.72
CA THR A 10 -30.20 31.74 -18.42
C THR A 10 -28.73 31.84 -18.05
N ILE A 11 -28.15 33.04 -18.05
CA ILE A 11 -26.77 33.29 -17.62
C ILE A 11 -26.57 32.88 -16.16
N ALA A 12 -27.46 33.29 -15.25
CA ALA A 12 -27.36 32.93 -13.84
C ALA A 12 -27.36 31.40 -13.62
N ARG A 13 -28.22 30.67 -14.33
CA ARG A 13 -28.25 29.20 -14.27
C ARG A 13 -26.96 28.57 -14.80
N MET A 14 -26.40 29.09 -15.89
CA MET A 14 -25.13 28.60 -16.43
C MET A 14 -23.98 28.86 -15.45
N LEU A 15 -23.90 30.05 -14.86
CA LEU A 15 -22.88 30.37 -13.86
C LEU A 15 -22.99 29.47 -12.62
N ILE A 16 -24.20 29.22 -12.13
CA ILE A 16 -24.42 28.27 -11.02
C ILE A 16 -23.97 26.86 -11.43
N ALA A 17 -24.32 26.41 -12.64
CA ALA A 17 -23.90 25.09 -13.12
C ALA A 17 -22.37 24.96 -13.22
N ILE A 18 -21.69 26.01 -13.69
CA ILE A 18 -20.22 26.07 -13.75
C ILE A 18 -19.62 25.99 -12.34
N VAL A 19 -20.15 26.77 -11.38
CA VAL A 19 -19.68 26.75 -10.00
C VAL A 19 -19.88 25.39 -9.36
N VAL A 20 -21.05 24.77 -9.53
CA VAL A 20 -21.34 23.44 -9.02
C VAL A 20 -20.38 22.40 -9.61
N LEU A 21 -20.18 22.43 -10.94
CA LEU A 21 -19.26 21.51 -11.60
C LEU A 21 -17.82 21.69 -11.11
N SER A 22 -17.40 22.95 -10.90
CA SER A 22 -16.07 23.28 -10.36
C SER A 22 -15.89 22.71 -8.96
N VAL A 23 -16.84 22.95 -8.05
CA VAL A 23 -16.78 22.43 -6.67
C VAL A 23 -16.75 20.92 -6.63
N LEU A 24 -17.55 20.24 -7.46
CA LEU A 24 -17.55 18.78 -7.57
C LEU A 24 -16.20 18.25 -8.08
N SER A 25 -15.64 18.89 -9.11
CA SER A 25 -14.35 18.50 -9.69
C SER A 25 -13.21 18.68 -8.71
N THR A 26 -13.15 19.82 -8.02
CA THR A 26 -12.15 20.08 -6.98
C THR A 26 -12.32 19.15 -5.78
N GLY A 27 -13.56 18.88 -5.36
CA GLY A 27 -13.87 17.94 -4.29
C GLY A 27 -13.36 16.53 -4.62
N LEU A 28 -13.63 16.05 -5.83
CA LEU A 28 -13.12 14.75 -6.29
C LEU A 28 -11.58 14.73 -6.33
N ALA A 29 -10.94 15.80 -6.82
CA ALA A 29 -9.48 15.90 -6.86
C ALA A 29 -8.86 15.84 -5.45
N ILE A 30 -9.46 16.53 -4.48
CA ILE A 30 -9.02 16.50 -3.07
C ILE A 30 -9.19 15.11 -2.48
N ILE A 31 -10.31 14.44 -2.73
CA ILE A 31 -10.54 13.06 -2.26
C ILE A 31 -9.47 12.12 -2.81
N THR A 32 -9.18 12.19 -4.11
CA THR A 32 -8.12 11.40 -4.75
C THR A 32 -6.75 11.70 -4.15
N LEU A 33 -6.44 12.97 -3.87
CA LEU A 33 -5.17 13.37 -3.26
C LEU A 33 -5.02 12.87 -1.81
N ILE A 34 -6.09 12.91 -1.03
CA ILE A 34 -6.08 12.38 0.34
C ILE A 34 -5.89 10.87 0.31
N ALA A 35 -6.56 10.18 -0.63
CA ALA A 35 -6.41 8.74 -0.81
C ALA A 35 -4.99 8.34 -1.24
N SER A 36 -4.30 9.14 -2.06
CA SER A 36 -2.96 8.82 -2.57
C SER A 36 -1.80 9.24 -1.68
N ARG A 37 -2.05 9.98 -0.59
CA ARG A 37 -0.99 10.52 0.28
C ARG A 37 -0.09 9.43 0.85
N THR A 38 -0.66 8.27 1.17
CA THR A 38 0.03 7.12 1.78
C THR A 38 0.64 6.19 0.74
N ASP A 39 0.22 6.27 -0.53
CA ASP A 39 0.74 5.42 -1.61
C ASP A 39 2.24 5.63 -1.82
N ALA A 40 2.72 6.87 -1.80
CA ALA A 40 4.14 7.18 -1.96
C ALA A 40 4.99 6.60 -0.81
N GLU A 41 4.47 6.65 0.42
CA GLU A 41 5.11 6.06 1.59
C GLU A 41 5.10 4.53 1.51
N ALA A 42 3.97 3.94 1.14
CA ALA A 42 3.83 2.49 0.96
C ALA A 42 4.78 1.94 -0.11
N VAL A 43 4.95 2.65 -1.24
CA VAL A 43 5.91 2.29 -2.29
C VAL A 43 7.35 2.37 -1.78
N ASN A 44 7.71 3.43 -1.06
CA ASN A 44 9.06 3.58 -0.49
C ASN A 44 9.39 2.46 0.51
N ILE A 45 8.47 2.17 1.43
CA ILE A 45 8.63 1.08 2.40
C ILE A 45 8.73 -0.26 1.69
N SER A 46 7.88 -0.53 0.69
CA SER A 46 7.95 -1.74 -0.13
C SER A 46 9.30 -1.88 -0.85
N GLY A 47 9.85 -0.79 -1.37
CA GLY A 47 11.20 -0.74 -1.92
C GLY A 47 12.27 -1.06 -0.88
N SER A 48 12.16 -0.48 0.32
CA SER A 48 13.08 -0.76 1.42
C SER A 48 13.03 -2.22 1.89
N LEU A 49 11.85 -2.86 1.89
CA LEU A 49 11.70 -4.26 2.28
C LEU A 49 12.51 -5.19 1.37
N ARG A 50 12.55 -4.91 0.06
CA ARG A 50 13.40 -5.66 -0.87
C ARG A 50 14.88 -5.55 -0.50
N MET A 51 15.34 -4.33 -0.17
CA MET A 51 16.72 -4.10 0.27
C MET A 51 17.02 -4.81 1.60
N GLN A 52 16.08 -4.74 2.56
CA GLN A 52 16.22 -5.40 3.84
C GLN A 52 16.21 -6.93 3.72
N SER A 53 15.45 -7.52 2.77
CA SER A 53 15.50 -8.96 2.48
C SER A 53 16.91 -9.40 2.07
N TYR A 54 17.58 -8.64 1.19
CA TYR A 54 18.96 -8.95 0.80
C TYR A 54 19.93 -8.78 1.98
N ARG A 55 19.74 -7.76 2.81
CA ARG A 55 20.54 -7.54 4.02
C ARG A 55 20.43 -8.73 4.98
N LEU A 56 19.22 -9.25 5.23
CA LEU A 56 19.03 -10.44 6.07
C LEU A 56 19.75 -11.68 5.52
N ALA A 57 19.70 -11.90 4.20
CA ALA A 57 20.44 -12.99 3.57
C ALA A 57 21.97 -12.83 3.71
N TYR A 58 22.46 -11.59 3.58
CA TYR A 58 23.88 -11.28 3.77
C TYR A 58 24.31 -11.47 5.23
N ASP A 59 23.53 -10.96 6.19
CA ASP A 59 23.81 -11.11 7.62
C ASP A 59 23.85 -12.58 8.05
N LEU A 60 22.94 -13.39 7.50
CA LEU A 60 22.90 -14.83 7.75
C LEU A 60 24.15 -15.54 7.21
N THR A 61 24.60 -15.21 6.00
CA THR A 61 25.77 -15.86 5.38
C THR A 61 27.10 -15.41 5.99
N THR A 62 27.13 -14.23 6.60
CA THR A 62 28.34 -13.66 7.23
C THR A 62 28.38 -13.86 8.75
N ASN A 63 27.36 -14.48 9.35
CA ASN A 63 27.17 -14.57 10.81
C ASN A 63 27.27 -13.20 11.49
N SER A 64 26.60 -12.21 10.90
CA SER A 64 26.58 -10.84 11.40
C SER A 64 25.97 -10.77 12.81
N PRO A 65 26.59 -10.04 13.76
CA PRO A 65 26.02 -9.84 15.09
C PRO A 65 24.73 -9.00 15.06
N ASP A 66 24.46 -8.29 13.96
CA ASP A 66 23.31 -7.40 13.80
C ASP A 66 22.07 -8.10 13.24
N LEU A 67 22.14 -9.39 12.92
CA LEU A 67 21.05 -10.15 12.29
C LEU A 67 19.72 -10.00 13.04
N GLU A 68 19.72 -10.16 14.37
CA GLU A 68 18.52 -10.03 15.20
C GLU A 68 17.91 -8.63 15.17
N GLU A 69 18.74 -7.60 15.09
CA GLU A 69 18.26 -6.22 14.96
C GLU A 69 17.66 -5.99 13.56
N HIS A 70 18.31 -6.46 12.51
CA HIS A 70 17.78 -6.31 11.16
C HIS A 70 16.50 -7.13 10.93
N ILE A 71 16.32 -8.26 11.62
CA ILE A 71 15.04 -9.01 11.64
C ILE A 71 13.93 -8.13 12.25
N ARG A 72 14.18 -7.49 13.40
CA ARG A 72 13.22 -6.58 14.02
C ARG A 72 12.88 -5.40 13.11
N GLN A 73 13.88 -4.80 12.47
CA GLN A 73 13.66 -3.68 11.54
C GLN A 73 12.82 -4.08 10.32
N TYR A 74 13.05 -5.29 9.80
CA TYR A 74 12.23 -5.83 8.72
C TYR A 74 10.77 -5.98 9.16
N ASP A 75 10.54 -6.56 10.34
CA ASP A 75 9.19 -6.75 10.89
C ASP A 75 8.46 -5.41 11.10
N LEU A 76 9.15 -4.41 11.64
CA LEU A 76 8.63 -3.05 11.81
C LEU A 76 8.27 -2.41 10.46
N SER A 77 9.13 -2.56 9.46
CA SER A 77 8.89 -2.04 8.10
C SER A 77 7.69 -2.72 7.46
N LEU A 78 7.56 -4.04 7.64
CA LEU A 78 6.46 -4.82 7.06
C LEU A 78 5.11 -4.49 7.69
N LYS A 79 5.09 -4.14 8.98
CA LYS A 79 3.89 -3.76 9.74
C LYS A 79 3.68 -2.25 9.83
N ALA A 80 4.41 -1.47 9.04
CA ALA A 80 4.30 -0.02 9.04
C ALA A 80 2.86 0.45 8.72
N PRO A 81 2.38 1.55 9.33
CA PRO A 81 1.01 2.03 9.14
C PRO A 81 0.62 2.25 7.66
N ALA A 82 1.56 2.70 6.82
CA ALA A 82 1.32 2.92 5.40
C ALA A 82 0.94 1.63 4.64
N LEU A 83 1.43 0.46 5.07
CA LEU A 83 1.05 -0.84 4.47
C LEU A 83 -0.24 -1.41 5.10
N ALA A 84 -0.59 -1.00 6.31
CA ALA A 84 -1.84 -1.39 6.95
C ALA A 84 -3.07 -0.83 6.21
N GLU A 85 -2.91 0.25 5.45
CA GLU A 85 -3.97 0.83 4.63
C GLU A 85 -4.52 -0.12 3.56
N PHE A 86 -3.73 -1.10 3.14
CA PHE A 86 -4.17 -2.11 2.19
C PHE A 86 -5.34 -2.94 2.70
N LYS A 87 -5.58 -3.03 4.02
CA LYS A 87 -6.68 -3.80 4.61
C LYS A 87 -8.04 -3.11 4.54
N ARG A 88 -8.14 -1.91 3.96
CA ARG A 88 -9.39 -1.15 3.91
C ARG A 88 -10.33 -1.69 2.82
N PHE A 89 -11.64 -1.50 3.02
CA PHE A 89 -12.67 -2.07 2.14
C PHE A 89 -12.58 -1.58 0.68
N TYR A 90 -12.00 -0.40 0.45
CA TYR A 90 -11.85 0.21 -0.88
C TYR A 90 -10.54 -0.16 -1.58
N SER A 91 -9.63 -0.88 -0.91
CA SER A 91 -8.39 -1.34 -1.52
C SER A 91 -8.67 -2.53 -2.45
N PRO A 92 -8.04 -2.60 -3.63
CA PRO A 92 -8.16 -3.77 -4.51
C PRO A 92 -7.85 -5.07 -3.76
N SER A 93 -8.64 -6.12 -4.01
CA SER A 93 -8.49 -7.42 -3.36
C SER A 93 -7.12 -8.05 -3.60
N ASP A 94 -6.51 -7.78 -4.75
CA ASP A 94 -5.22 -8.37 -5.11
C ASP A 94 -4.10 -7.86 -4.20
N ILE A 95 -4.07 -6.55 -3.92
CA ILE A 95 -3.11 -5.93 -2.98
C ILE A 95 -3.33 -6.46 -1.55
N GLN A 96 -4.58 -6.63 -1.13
CA GLN A 96 -4.91 -7.23 0.17
C GLN A 96 -4.37 -8.65 0.30
N ASN A 97 -4.53 -9.46 -0.75
CA ASN A 97 -4.09 -10.84 -0.76
C ASN A 97 -2.56 -10.95 -0.81
N GLU A 98 -1.89 -10.13 -1.62
CA GLU A 98 -0.43 -10.08 -1.68
C GLU A 98 0.19 -9.66 -0.35
N TYR A 99 -0.35 -8.62 0.30
CA TYR A 99 0.15 -8.17 1.59
C TYR A 99 -0.05 -9.24 2.69
N ARG A 100 -1.19 -9.94 2.67
CA ARG A 100 -1.44 -11.07 3.57
C ARG A 100 -0.45 -12.20 3.36
N LEU A 101 -0.21 -12.58 2.11
CA LEU A 101 0.76 -13.62 1.76
C LEU A 101 2.18 -13.22 2.21
N LEU A 102 2.55 -11.95 2.08
CA LEU A 102 3.84 -11.44 2.55
C LEU A 102 3.98 -11.57 4.07
N LEU A 103 2.94 -11.23 4.85
CA LEU A 103 2.91 -11.40 6.30
C LEU A 103 3.04 -12.88 6.71
N GLU A 104 2.32 -13.78 6.04
CA GLU A 104 2.37 -15.22 6.30
C GLU A 104 3.77 -15.79 6.02
N ARG A 105 4.36 -15.45 4.86
CA ARG A 105 5.71 -15.88 4.49
C ARG A 105 6.77 -15.34 5.44
N TRP A 106 6.65 -14.07 5.85
CA TRP A 106 7.56 -13.48 6.82
C TRP A 106 7.49 -14.18 8.17
N SER A 107 6.30 -14.50 8.68
CA SER A 107 6.16 -15.21 9.96
C SER A 107 6.87 -16.56 9.97
N LEU A 108 6.85 -17.29 8.84
CA LEU A 108 7.60 -18.55 8.69
C LEU A 108 9.11 -18.29 8.66
N LEU A 109 9.55 -17.34 7.81
CA LEU A 109 10.96 -17.01 7.65
C LEU A 109 11.59 -16.47 8.94
N GLU A 110 10.90 -15.61 9.67
CA GLU A 110 11.35 -15.04 10.95
C GLU A 110 11.64 -16.15 11.97
N SER A 111 10.76 -17.16 12.04
CA SER A 111 10.96 -18.32 12.90
C SER A 111 12.23 -19.10 12.52
N GLU A 112 12.47 -19.30 11.22
CA GLU A 112 13.66 -19.98 10.73
C GLU A 112 14.95 -19.21 11.04
N LEU A 113 14.94 -17.89 10.82
CA LEU A 113 16.07 -17.01 11.07
C LEU A 113 16.46 -16.97 12.56
N LYS A 114 15.48 -17.05 13.47
CA LYS A 114 15.68 -17.12 14.93
C LYS A 114 16.07 -18.52 15.44
N GLY A 115 16.28 -19.48 14.54
CA GLY A 115 16.70 -20.84 14.90
C GLY A 115 15.58 -21.80 15.30
N ASN A 116 14.31 -21.36 15.27
CA ASN A 116 13.15 -22.26 15.38
C ASN A 116 12.89 -22.88 14.01
N ARG A 117 13.65 -23.92 13.68
CA ARG A 117 13.49 -24.70 12.44
C ARG A 117 12.28 -25.64 12.56
N PRO A 118 11.15 -25.42 11.85
CA PRO A 118 10.27 -26.53 11.54
C PRO A 118 11.05 -27.56 10.71
N LYS A 119 10.82 -28.86 10.96
CA LYS A 119 11.39 -29.95 10.15
C LYS A 119 10.99 -29.74 8.68
N THR A 120 11.97 -29.39 7.85
CA THR A 120 11.98 -29.51 6.38
C THR A 120 10.95 -28.67 5.63
N ILE A 121 11.35 -27.49 5.13
CA ILE A 121 10.67 -26.89 3.98
C ILE A 121 11.19 -27.59 2.72
N SER A 122 10.46 -28.59 2.25
CA SER A 122 10.57 -29.09 0.87
C SER A 122 9.95 -28.04 -0.06
N ILE A 123 10.75 -27.06 -0.52
CA ILE A 123 10.31 -26.18 -1.61
C ILE A 123 10.43 -26.98 -2.91
N SER A 124 9.36 -27.69 -3.26
CA SER A 124 9.20 -28.24 -4.60
C SER A 124 8.98 -27.07 -5.56
N TYR A 125 9.99 -26.74 -6.37
CA TYR A 125 9.77 -25.96 -7.57
C TYR A 125 8.87 -26.78 -8.51
N GLN A 126 7.57 -26.52 -8.50
CA GLN A 126 6.72 -26.90 -9.63
C GLN A 126 6.99 -25.90 -10.75
N THR A 127 7.91 -26.27 -11.64
CA THR A 127 7.86 -25.82 -13.03
C THR A 127 6.57 -26.33 -13.67
N MET A 128 5.69 -25.41 -14.06
CA MET A 128 4.92 -25.42 -15.31
C MET A 128 4.25 -24.07 -15.53
#